data_AF-A0A8T2LIR9-F1
#
_entry.id   AF-A0A8T2LIR9-F1
#
_cell.length_a   1.000
_cell.length_b   1.000
_cell.length_c   1.000
_cell.angle_alpha   90.00
_cell.angle_beta   90.00
_cell.angle_gamma   90.00
#
_symmetry.space_group_name_H-M   'P 1'
#
loop_
_entity.id
_entity.type
_entity.pdbx_description
1 polymer ?
#
loop_
_entity_poly.entity_id
_entity_poly.type
_entity_poly.pdbx_seq_one_letter_code
_entity_poly.pdbx_strand_id
1 'polypeptide(L)'
;MLDTAKKQTAACVERPGFRHHKKESYVCHPPLSRQSTEGSEEGTPVRKLNGSPIECPSHQNLHKELLLSHKRGLLLEEKPELQRVLEQRRLEQHREQELALRPPSDLEQELRKRQQRLQEYEMEEIKRREGQENVPEFVRVKEKLRHIQMSEQND
;
A
#
# COMPACT_ATOMS: atom_id res chain seq x y z
N MET A 1 -30.01 26.77 -18.35
CA MET A 1 -28.79 25.95 -18.49
C MET A 1 -28.67 25.13 -17.22
N LEU A 2 -28.93 23.82 -17.31
CA LEU A 2 -29.00 22.93 -16.15
C LEU A 2 -27.60 22.61 -15.64
N ASP A 3 -27.34 22.92 -14.36
CA ASP A 3 -26.16 22.47 -13.65
C ASP A 3 -26.44 21.08 -13.07
N THR A 4 -25.73 20.05 -13.55
CA THR A 4 -25.85 18.67 -13.07
C THR A 4 -24.56 18.29 -12.36
N ALA A 5 -24.46 18.69 -11.09
CA ALA A 5 -23.41 18.22 -10.20
C ALA A 5 -23.64 16.73 -9.86
N LYS A 6 -22.94 15.84 -10.56
CA LYS A 6 -22.85 14.42 -10.21
C LYS A 6 -22.04 14.25 -8.94
N LYS A 7 -22.73 14.13 -7.80
CA LYS A 7 -22.15 13.76 -6.51
C LYS A 7 -21.91 12.24 -6.52
N GLN A 8 -20.66 11.82 -6.69
CA GLN A 8 -20.27 10.42 -6.50
C GLN A 8 -20.34 10.09 -5.01
N THR A 9 -21.34 9.30 -4.63
CA THR A 9 -21.39 8.63 -3.34
C THR A 9 -20.46 7.43 -3.39
N ALA A 10 -19.33 7.52 -2.70
CA ALA A 10 -18.50 6.36 -2.40
C ALA A 10 -19.29 5.42 -1.50
N ALA A 11 -19.72 4.28 -2.05
CA ALA A 11 -20.29 3.20 -1.26
C ALA A 11 -19.16 2.55 -0.45
N CYS A 12 -19.16 2.78 0.87
CA CYS A 12 -18.38 1.97 1.79
C CYS A 12 -18.86 0.51 1.68
N VAL A 13 -18.04 -0.34 1.07
CA VAL A 13 -18.23 -1.79 1.14
C VAL A 13 -17.77 -2.22 2.53
N GLU A 14 -18.69 -2.24 3.49
CA GLU A 14 -18.53 -2.92 4.78
C GLU A 14 -18.19 -4.39 4.51
N ARG A 15 -16.96 -4.79 4.87
CA ARG A 15 -16.53 -6.19 4.80
C ARG A 15 -17.24 -6.94 5.93
N PRO A 16 -17.91 -8.08 5.67
CA PRO A 16 -18.49 -8.87 6.73
C PRO A 16 -17.38 -9.34 7.67
N GLY A 17 -17.41 -8.86 8.91
CA GLY A 17 -16.50 -9.32 9.96
C GLY A 17 -16.57 -10.83 10.13
N PHE A 18 -15.41 -11.46 10.28
CA PHE A 18 -15.29 -12.88 10.63
C PHE A 18 -16.05 -13.14 11.94
N ARG A 19 -17.21 -13.79 11.83
CA ARG A 19 -17.95 -14.25 12.99
C ARG A 19 -17.19 -15.42 13.61
N HIS A 20 -16.73 -15.22 14.85
CA HIS A 20 -16.20 -16.31 15.66
C HIS A 20 -17.39 -17.21 16.08
N HIS A 21 -17.53 -18.33 15.37
CA HIS A 21 -18.45 -19.38 15.78
C HIS A 21 -17.85 -20.12 16.97
N LYS A 22 -18.60 -20.10 18.08
CA LYS A 22 -18.31 -20.79 19.33
C LYS A 22 -18.05 -22.28 19.10
N LYS A 23 -17.06 -22.84 19.80
CA LYS A 23 -17.15 -24.20 20.35
C LYS A 23 -16.74 -24.17 21.81
N GLU A 24 -17.54 -24.89 22.56
CA GLU A 24 -17.69 -24.83 24.01
C GLU A 24 -16.54 -25.47 24.78
N SER A 25 -16.44 -25.01 26.02
CA SER A 25 -16.10 -25.79 27.22
C SER A 25 -14.78 -26.54 27.25
N TYR A 26 -13.76 -25.88 27.79
CA TYR A 26 -12.91 -26.53 28.79
C TYR A 26 -12.84 -25.62 30.01
N VAL A 27 -13.83 -25.76 30.89
CA VAL A 27 -13.76 -25.24 32.26
C VAL A 27 -12.75 -26.13 33.00
N CYS A 28 -11.55 -25.60 33.24
CA CYS A 28 -10.57 -26.25 34.10
C CYS A 28 -10.97 -25.93 35.55
N HIS A 29 -11.70 -26.84 36.20
CA HIS A 29 -11.92 -26.77 37.65
C HIS A 29 -10.65 -27.25 38.38
N PRO A 30 -10.02 -26.44 39.25
CA PRO A 30 -9.01 -26.94 40.17
C PRO A 30 -9.71 -27.61 41.37
N PRO A 31 -9.31 -28.82 41.80
CA PRO A 31 -9.82 -29.36 43.04
C PRO A 31 -9.18 -28.62 44.23
N LEU A 32 -10.04 -27.96 45.01
CA LEU A 32 -9.71 -27.47 46.35
C LEU A 32 -9.74 -28.61 47.37
N SER A 33 -8.87 -28.45 48.37
CA SER A 33 -8.91 -29.05 49.72
C SER A 33 -8.59 -30.53 49.92
N ARG A 34 -7.49 -30.78 50.64
CA ARG A 34 -7.61 -31.25 52.03
C ARG A 34 -6.40 -30.87 52.88
N GLN A 35 -6.73 -30.38 54.07
CA GLN A 35 -5.85 -29.81 55.10
C GLN A 35 -4.94 -30.86 55.73
N SER A 36 -3.86 -30.34 56.31
CA SER A 36 -2.89 -30.96 57.21
C SER A 36 -3.51 -31.91 58.23
N THR A 37 -2.85 -33.06 58.39
CA THR A 37 -2.70 -33.72 59.70
C THR A 37 -1.27 -34.21 59.82
N GLU A 38 -0.69 -33.88 60.96
CA GLU A 38 0.61 -34.18 61.55
C GLU A 38 1.27 -35.55 61.29
N GLY A 39 2.63 -35.57 61.31
CA GLY A 39 3.41 -36.66 61.91
C GLY A 39 4.41 -37.42 61.03
N SER A 40 5.71 -37.26 61.37
CA SER A 40 6.72 -38.32 61.46
C SER A 40 7.33 -38.97 60.19
N GLU A 41 8.63 -38.69 60.00
CA GLU A 41 9.75 -39.61 59.64
C GLU A 41 9.71 -40.43 58.33
N GLU A 42 10.77 -40.22 57.53
CA GLU A 42 11.54 -41.24 56.81
C GLU A 42 11.04 -41.81 55.45
N GLY A 43 11.77 -41.42 54.40
CA GLY A 43 12.19 -42.26 53.28
C GLY A 43 11.12 -42.95 52.41
N THR A 44 10.70 -42.31 51.31
CA THR A 44 10.21 -43.05 50.13
C THR A 44 10.66 -42.39 48.82
N PRO A 45 11.07 -43.19 47.81
CA PRO A 45 11.50 -42.67 46.51
C PRO A 45 10.33 -41.99 45.82
N VAL A 46 10.60 -40.84 45.19
CA VAL A 46 9.68 -40.12 44.32
C VAL A 46 9.22 -41.08 43.22
N ARG A 47 8.10 -41.78 43.48
CA ARG A 47 7.36 -42.49 42.45
C ARG A 47 6.87 -41.42 41.51
N LYS A 48 7.47 -41.39 40.31
CA LYS A 48 6.95 -40.66 39.15
C LYS A 48 5.46 -41.00 39.10
N LEU A 49 4.63 -40.04 39.46
CA LEU A 49 3.20 -40.18 39.37
C LEU A 49 2.92 -40.37 37.88
N ASN A 50 2.48 -41.57 37.52
CA ASN A 50 2.06 -41.94 36.18
C ASN A 50 0.81 -41.12 35.85
N GLY A 51 1.03 -39.87 35.44
CA GLY A 51 0.01 -38.89 35.05
C GLY A 51 0.07 -38.57 33.56
N SER A 52 0.44 -39.54 32.72
CA SER A 52 0.23 -39.39 31.27
C SER A 52 -1.02 -40.20 30.91
N PRO A 53 -2.12 -39.55 30.49
CA PRO A 53 -3.26 -40.29 29.93
C PRO A 53 -2.72 -41.01 28.70
N ILE A 54 -2.84 -42.33 28.66
CA ILE A 54 -2.37 -43.25 27.61
C ILE A 54 -2.17 -42.52 26.28
N GLU A 55 -0.97 -41.98 26.06
CA GLU A 55 -0.64 -41.35 24.80
C GLU A 55 -0.19 -42.46 23.89
N CYS A 56 -1.03 -42.77 22.89
CA CYS A 56 -0.69 -43.72 21.85
C CYS A 56 0.73 -43.40 21.32
N PRO A 57 1.63 -44.38 21.14
CA PRO A 57 3.00 -44.14 20.64
C PRO A 57 3.05 -43.30 19.35
N SER A 58 2.01 -43.40 18.54
CA SER A 58 1.77 -42.56 17.37
C SER A 58 1.72 -41.06 17.69
N HIS A 59 1.00 -40.65 18.75
CA HIS A 59 0.91 -39.25 19.19
C HIS A 59 2.27 -38.71 19.65
N GLN A 60 3.02 -39.50 20.42
CA GLN A 60 4.34 -39.11 20.87
C GLN A 60 5.33 -38.97 19.71
N ASN A 61 5.25 -39.84 18.71
CA ASN A 61 6.09 -39.76 17.52
C ASN A 61 5.75 -38.52 16.69
N LEU A 62 4.47 -38.22 16.51
CA LEU A 62 4.02 -36.99 15.86
C LEU A 62 4.52 -35.74 16.59
N HIS A 63 4.43 -35.70 17.94
CA HIS A 63 4.94 -34.58 18.73
C HIS A 63 6.45 -34.37 18.52
N LYS A 64 7.23 -35.46 18.53
CA LYS A 64 8.67 -35.41 18.28
C LYS A 64 8.97 -34.93 16.85
N GLU A 65 8.23 -35.41 15.86
CA GLU A 65 8.40 -35.02 14.46
C GLU A 65 8.11 -33.53 14.25
N LEU A 66 7.02 -33.02 14.82
CA LEU A 66 6.67 -31.59 14.76
C LEU A 66 7.75 -30.72 15.41
N LEU A 67 8.23 -31.09 16.60
CA LEU A 67 9.27 -30.34 17.31
C LEU A 67 10.60 -30.34 16.53
N LEU A 68 10.97 -31.49 15.95
CA LEU A 68 12.16 -31.60 15.11
C LEU A 68 12.03 -30.80 13.81
N SER A 69 10.84 -30.79 13.20
CA SER A 69 10.57 -30.04 11.96
C SER A 69 10.66 -28.54 12.19
N HIS A 70 10.09 -28.04 13.29
CA HIS A 70 10.22 -26.63 13.69
C HIS A 70 11.67 -26.25 14.02
N LYS A 71 12.37 -27.09 14.81
CA LYS A 71 13.79 -26.84 15.16
C LYS A 71 14.71 -26.84 13.95
N ARG A 72 14.39 -27.63 12.92
CA ARG A 72 15.16 -27.71 11.67
C ARG A 72 14.72 -26.70 10.61
N GLY A 73 13.70 -25.88 10.89
CA GLY A 73 13.13 -24.95 9.92
C GLY A 73 12.56 -25.64 8.67
N LEU A 74 12.21 -26.93 8.79
CA LEU A 74 11.61 -27.72 7.70
C LEU A 74 10.11 -27.47 7.58
N LEU A 75 9.47 -27.03 8.67
CA LEU A 75 8.18 -26.39 8.58
C LEU A 75 8.43 -25.06 7.88
N LEU A 76 7.80 -24.86 6.73
CA LEU A 76 7.80 -23.59 6.02
C LEU A 76 7.03 -22.59 6.90
N GLU A 77 7.66 -22.14 7.98
CA GLU A 77 7.36 -20.85 8.57
C GLU A 77 7.65 -19.87 7.43
N GLU A 78 6.61 -19.55 6.66
CA GLU A 78 6.55 -18.23 6.05
C GLU A 78 7.03 -17.29 7.14
N LYS A 79 8.13 -16.56 6.89
CA LYS A 79 8.68 -15.60 7.85
C LYS A 79 7.51 -14.93 8.55
N PRO A 80 7.48 -14.87 9.90
CA PRO A 80 6.32 -14.36 10.60
C PRO A 80 5.95 -13.03 9.97
N GLU A 81 4.66 -12.79 9.72
CA GLU A 81 4.17 -11.69 8.87
C GLU A 81 4.91 -10.36 9.09
N LEU A 82 5.21 -10.04 10.37
CA LEU A 82 6.01 -8.89 10.75
C LEU A 82 7.39 -8.83 10.08
N GLN A 83 8.15 -9.92 10.09
CA GLN A 83 9.47 -9.97 9.47
C GLN A 83 9.39 -9.82 7.94
N ARG A 84 8.38 -10.42 7.29
CA ARG A 84 8.14 -10.23 5.84
C ARG A 84 7.86 -8.76 5.53
N VAL A 85 6.97 -8.14 6.30
CA VAL A 85 6.61 -6.72 6.10
C VAL A 85 7.80 -5.80 6.36
N LEU A 86 8.63 -6.07 7.38
CA LEU A 86 9.83 -5.27 7.65
C LEU A 86 10.88 -5.39 6.54
N GLU A 87 11.11 -6.60 6.04
CA GLU A 87 12.05 -6.82 4.92
C GLU A 87 11.53 -6.18 3.62
N GLN A 88 10.24 -6.35 3.33
CA GLN A 88 9.59 -5.69 2.21
C GLN A 88 9.75 -4.16 2.32
N ARG A 89 9.45 -3.58 3.49
CA ARG A 89 9.58 -2.14 3.71
C ARG A 89 11.01 -1.66 3.52
N ARG A 90 12.00 -2.42 3.98
CA ARG A 90 13.43 -2.10 3.80
C ARG A 90 13.80 -2.06 2.32
N LEU A 91 13.33 -3.03 1.53
CA LEU A 91 13.59 -3.08 0.08
C LEU A 91 12.89 -1.94 -0.66
N GLU A 92 11.64 -1.64 -0.31
CA GLU A 92 10.89 -0.52 -0.88
C GLU A 92 11.57 0.83 -0.59
N GLN A 93 12.01 1.05 0.64
CA GLN A 93 12.76 2.26 1.01
C GLN A 93 14.06 2.40 0.22
N HIS A 94 14.83 1.31 0.06
CA HIS A 94 16.05 1.35 -0.74
C HIS A 94 15.75 1.70 -2.20
N ARG A 95 14.73 1.05 -2.78
CA ARG A 95 14.30 1.32 -4.16
C ARG A 95 13.82 2.75 -4.34
N GLU A 96 13.07 3.29 -3.39
CA GLU A 96 12.59 4.68 -3.42
C GLU A 96 13.76 5.66 -3.33
N GLN A 97 14.74 5.41 -2.46
CA GLN A 97 15.96 6.22 -2.38
C GLN A 97 16.74 6.19 -3.71
N GLU A 98 16.91 5.01 -4.32
CA GLU A 98 17.58 4.90 -5.62
C GLU A 98 16.81 5.63 -6.73
N LEU A 99 15.48 5.55 -6.74
CA LEU A 99 14.65 6.26 -7.71
C LEU A 99 14.67 7.77 -7.48
N ALA A 100 14.70 8.25 -6.24
CA ALA A 100 14.79 9.66 -5.90
C ALA A 100 16.13 10.29 -6.30
N LEU A 101 17.21 9.50 -6.26
CA LEU A 101 18.53 9.92 -6.73
C LEU A 101 18.68 9.81 -8.25
N ARG A 102 17.76 9.12 -8.93
CA ARG A 102 17.84 8.90 -10.36
C ARG A 102 17.53 10.21 -11.10
N PRO A 103 18.34 10.59 -12.10
CA PRO A 103 17.99 11.73 -12.94
C PRO A 103 16.70 11.46 -13.73
N PRO A 104 16.00 12.52 -14.17
CA PRO A 104 14.83 12.41 -15.03
C PRO A 104 15.11 11.55 -16.26
N SER A 105 14.17 10.67 -16.58
CA SER A 105 14.25 9.82 -17.78
C SER A 105 14.31 10.65 -19.06
N ASP A 106 14.92 10.14 -20.12
CA ASP A 106 14.97 10.81 -21.43
C ASP A 106 13.56 11.21 -21.91
N LEU A 107 12.56 10.35 -21.69
CA LEU A 107 11.17 10.64 -21.98
C LEU A 107 10.62 11.81 -21.14
N GLU A 108 10.95 11.84 -19.85
CA GLU A 108 10.54 12.92 -18.94
C GLU A 108 11.16 14.25 -19.36
N GLN A 109 12.43 14.24 -19.77
CA GLN A 109 13.12 15.41 -20.30
C GLN A 109 12.45 15.90 -21.59
N GLU A 110 12.10 15.01 -22.52
CA GLU A 110 11.45 15.40 -23.76
C GLU A 110 10.04 15.95 -23.53
N LEU A 111 9.29 15.38 -22.58
CA LEU A 111 8.00 15.93 -22.15
C LEU A 111 8.15 17.34 -21.56
N ARG A 112 9.15 17.59 -20.72
CA ARG A 112 9.44 18.94 -20.20
C ARG A 112 9.77 19.92 -21.31
N LYS A 113 10.63 19.54 -22.26
CA LYS A 113 10.96 20.38 -23.43
C LYS A 113 9.72 20.71 -24.26
N ARG A 114 8.86 19.71 -24.51
CA ARG A 114 7.61 19.92 -25.25
C ARG A 114 6.68 20.88 -24.50
N GLN A 115 6.55 20.72 -23.19
CA GLN A 115 5.75 21.62 -22.36
C GLN A 115 6.28 23.05 -22.42
N GLN A 116 7.60 23.24 -22.31
CA GLN A 116 8.22 24.56 -22.42
C GLN A 116 7.94 25.22 -23.77
N ARG A 117 8.11 24.48 -24.89
CA ARG A 117 7.79 25.02 -26.23
C ARG A 117 6.33 25.45 -26.34
N LEU A 118 5.40 24.66 -25.79
CA LEU A 118 3.98 25.03 -25.80
C LEU A 118 3.72 26.31 -25.02
N GLN A 119 4.34 26.49 -23.85
CA GLN A 119 4.22 27.72 -23.06
C GLN A 119 4.80 28.93 -23.81
N GLU A 120 5.93 28.77 -24.50
CA GLU A 120 6.52 29.82 -25.33
C GLU A 120 5.57 30.21 -26.48
N TYR A 121 4.95 29.25 -27.16
CA TYR A 121 3.94 29.53 -28.20
C TYR A 121 2.70 30.23 -27.65
N GLU A 122 2.20 29.82 -26.48
CA GLU A 122 1.06 30.50 -25.83
C GLU A 122 1.39 31.96 -25.51
N MET A 123 2.58 32.22 -24.95
CA MET A 123 3.04 33.58 -24.66
C MET A 123 3.22 34.41 -25.94
N GLU A 124 3.79 33.84 -26.98
CA GLU A 124 4.00 34.51 -28.27
C GLU A 124 2.66 34.86 -28.92
N GLU A 125 1.67 33.97 -28.86
CA GLU A 125 0.32 34.24 -29.36
C GLU A 125 -0.38 35.36 -28.57
N ILE A 126 -0.25 35.38 -27.24
CA ILE A 126 -0.76 36.47 -26.41
C ILE A 126 -0.10 37.79 -26.85
N LYS A 127 1.23 37.83 -26.95
CA LYS A 127 1.98 39.01 -27.37
C LYS A 127 1.60 39.47 -28.78
N ARG A 128 1.38 38.53 -29.71
CA ARG A 128 0.93 38.82 -31.07
C ARG A 128 -0.45 39.46 -31.06
N ARG A 129 -1.39 38.92 -30.27
CA ARG A 129 -2.74 39.48 -30.12
C ARG A 129 -2.70 40.87 -29.50
N GLU A 130 -1.99 41.04 -28.39
CA GLU A 130 -1.80 42.34 -27.74
C GLU A 130 -1.16 43.34 -28.70
N GLY A 131 -0.15 42.92 -29.46
CA GLY A 131 0.46 43.73 -30.50
C GLY A 131 -0.55 44.22 -31.55
N GLN A 132 -1.48 43.38 -31.97
CA GLN A 132 -2.55 43.77 -32.91
C GLN A 132 -3.58 44.71 -32.27
N GLU A 133 -3.90 44.54 -30.99
CA GLU A 133 -4.85 45.39 -30.26
C GLU A 133 -4.24 46.76 -29.91
N ASN A 134 -2.93 46.81 -29.62
CA ASN A 134 -2.20 48.03 -29.28
C ASN A 134 -1.93 48.96 -30.49
N VAL A 135 -2.10 48.47 -31.72
CA VAL A 135 -1.94 49.31 -32.92
C VAL A 135 -3.15 50.26 -33.05
N PRO A 136 -2.91 51.58 -33.18
CA PRO A 136 -3.99 52.54 -33.38
C PRO A 136 -4.89 52.21 -34.57
N GLU A 137 -6.19 52.44 -34.42
CA GLU A 137 -7.21 52.01 -35.37
C GLU A 137 -6.99 52.60 -36.78
N PHE A 138 -6.58 53.87 -36.88
CA PHE A 138 -6.29 54.50 -38.17
C PHE A 138 -5.15 53.80 -38.95
N VAL A 139 -4.15 53.23 -38.26
CA VAL A 139 -3.07 52.46 -38.90
C VAL A 139 -3.62 51.15 -39.45
N ARG A 140 -4.44 50.45 -38.65
CA ARG A 140 -5.11 49.20 -39.05
C ARG A 140 -6.04 49.40 -40.23
N VAL A 141 -6.86 50.45 -40.23
CA VAL A 141 -7.78 50.79 -41.32
C VAL A 141 -7.01 51.13 -42.59
N LYS A 142 -5.95 51.95 -42.50
CA LYS A 142 -5.11 52.29 -43.65
C LYS A 142 -4.47 51.06 -44.30
N GLU A 143 -4.03 50.07 -43.51
CA GLU A 143 -3.48 48.82 -44.04
C GLU A 143 -4.53 47.94 -44.73
N LYS A 144 -5.72 47.81 -44.14
CA LYS A 144 -6.84 47.08 -44.76
C LYS A 144 -7.24 47.68 -46.11
N LEU A 145 -7.34 49.01 -46.18
CA LEU A 145 -7.65 49.70 -47.43
C LEU A 145 -6.58 49.46 -48.50
N ARG A 146 -5.29 49.47 -48.13
CA ARG A 146 -4.20 49.11 -49.05
C ARG A 146 -4.31 47.68 -49.57
N HIS A 147 -4.64 46.72 -48.71
CA HIS A 147 -4.79 45.31 -49.12
C HIS A 147 -5.94 45.13 -50.12
N ILE A 148 -7.08 45.76 -49.87
CA ILE A 148 -8.25 45.70 -50.76
C ILE A 148 -7.90 46.29 -52.13
N GLN A 149 -7.27 47.47 -52.16
CA GLN A 149 -6.84 48.11 -53.40
C GLN A 149 -5.85 47.26 -54.20
N MET A 150 -4.94 46.55 -53.53
CA MET A 150 -4.00 45.66 -54.20
C MET A 150 -4.66 44.38 -54.72
N SER A 151 -5.64 43.82 -54.01
CA SER A 151 -6.40 42.67 -54.51
C SER A 151 -7.26 43.03 -55.72
N GLU A 152 -7.86 44.22 -55.76
CA GLU A 152 -8.67 44.69 -56.89
C GLU A 152 -7.87 44.99 -58.17
N GLN A 153 -6.53 45.10 -58.06
CA GLN A 153 -5.66 45.38 -59.20
C GLN A 153 -4.97 44.12 -59.77
N ASN A 154 -5.18 42.95 -59.15
CA ASN A 154 -4.63 41.66 -59.60
C ASN A 154 -5.71 40.72 -60.17
N ASP A 155 -6.95 41.20 -60.31
CA ASP A 155 -8.04 40.57 -61.08
C ASP A 155 -8.26 41.33 -62.41
#